data_AF-A0A848MEW3-F1
#
_entry.id   AF-A0A848MEW3-F1
#
_cell.length_a   1.000
_cell.length_b   1.000
_cell.length_c   1.000
_cell.angle_alpha   90.00
_cell.angle_beta   90.00
_cell.angle_gamma   90.00
#
_symmetry.space_group_name_H-M   'P 1'
#
loop_
_entity.id
_entity.type
_entity.pdbx_description
1 polymer ?
#
loop_
_entity_poly.entity_id
_entity_poly.type
_entity_poly.pdbx_seq_one_letter_code
_entity_poly.pdbx_strand_id
1 'polypeptide(L)'
;MVGTKSKIVLTGIISLLFIGIVIILACVYLYPVWMQRTTPQACATITTQNAIDVVTRDFMENRLPNWGNDKDDLGTQTPALAFITDNVKADNGTYRVPFSAKGPAATLRYIGNLNCSNNYIKYQSLD
;
A
#
# COMPACT_ATOMS: atom_id res chain seq x y z
N MET A 1 -50.51 -11.94 3.76
CA MET A 1 -50.29 -12.10 2.30
C MET A 1 -49.58 -10.87 1.79
N VAL A 2 -48.31 -10.96 1.38
CA VAL A 2 -47.56 -9.80 0.86
C VAL A 2 -48.11 -9.48 -0.54
N GLY A 3 -48.70 -8.29 -0.69
CA GLY A 3 -49.30 -7.85 -1.94
C GLY A 3 -48.28 -7.76 -3.08
N THR A 4 -48.73 -7.98 -4.32
CA THR A 4 -47.88 -8.05 -5.52
C THR A 4 -46.94 -6.84 -5.68
N LYS A 5 -47.39 -5.64 -5.25
CA LYS A 5 -46.58 -4.41 -5.23
C LYS A 5 -45.39 -4.49 -4.26
N SER A 6 -45.57 -5.03 -3.05
CA SER A 6 -44.47 -5.23 -2.08
C SER A 6 -43.44 -6.25 -2.56
N LYS A 7 -43.85 -7.28 -3.30
CA LYS A 7 -42.92 -8.26 -3.88
C LYS A 7 -42.03 -7.62 -4.94
N ILE A 8 -42.59 -6.78 -5.81
CA ILE A 8 -41.84 -6.06 -6.86
C ILE A 8 -40.80 -5.11 -6.25
N VAL A 9 -41.19 -4.36 -5.21
CA VAL A 9 -40.28 -3.46 -4.49
C VAL A 9 -39.14 -4.23 -3.82
N LEU A 10 -39.44 -5.36 -3.18
CA LEU A 10 -38.44 -6.19 -2.50
C LEU A 10 -37.43 -6.79 -3.49
N THR A 11 -37.89 -7.31 -4.62
CA THR A 11 -37.00 -7.86 -5.67
C THR A 11 -36.11 -6.77 -6.27
N GLY A 12 -36.64 -5.55 -6.45
CA GLY A 12 -35.85 -4.41 -6.92
C GLY A 12 -34.71 -4.04 -5.97
N ILE A 13 -34.97 -4.02 -4.66
CA ILE A 13 -33.96 -3.74 -3.63
C ILE A 13 -32.89 -4.83 -3.60
N ILE A 14 -33.29 -6.11 -3.65
CA ILE A 14 -32.33 -7.24 -3.65
C ILE A 14 -31.42 -7.18 -4.89
N SER A 15 -31.97 -6.84 -6.05
CA SER A 15 -31.19 -6.71 -7.29
C SER A 15 -30.17 -5.57 -7.19
N LEU A 16 -30.55 -4.41 -6.62
CA LEU A 16 -29.64 -3.29 -6.41
C LEU A 16 -28.51 -3.62 -5.42
N LEU A 17 -28.81 -4.36 -4.35
CA LEU A 17 -27.80 -4.83 -3.42
C LEU A 17 -26.80 -5.78 -4.09
N PHE A 18 -27.30 -6.68 -4.94
CA PHE A 18 -26.45 -7.62 -5.66
C PHE A 18 -25.53 -6.89 -6.65
N ILE A 19 -26.05 -5.92 -7.39
CA ILE A 19 -25.25 -5.06 -8.28
C ILE A 19 -24.20 -4.28 -7.47
N GLY A 20 -24.57 -3.72 -6.32
CA GLY A 20 -23.64 -3.01 -5.44
C GLY A 20 -22.48 -3.88 -4.97
N ILE A 21 -22.77 -5.12 -4.55
CA ILE A 21 -21.74 -6.10 -4.14
C ILE A 21 -20.81 -6.43 -5.31
N VAL A 22 -21.36 -6.65 -6.51
CA VAL A 22 -20.55 -6.94 -7.72
C VAL A 22 -19.62 -5.76 -8.05
N ILE A 23 -20.10 -4.52 -7.94
CA ILE A 23 -19.27 -3.33 -8.18
C ILE A 23 -18.16 -3.22 -7.13
N ILE A 24 -18.47 -3.41 -5.85
CA ILE A 24 -17.47 -3.37 -4.77
C ILE A 24 -16.39 -4.42 -5.00
N LEU A 25 -16.78 -5.65 -5.33
CA LEU A 25 -15.84 -6.72 -5.65
C LEU A 25 -14.97 -6.34 -6.86
N ALA A 26 -15.56 -5.85 -7.95
CA ALA A 26 -14.79 -5.38 -9.10
C ALA A 26 -13.79 -4.29 -8.73
N CYS A 27 -14.18 -3.30 -7.91
CA CYS A 27 -13.27 -2.28 -7.41
C CYS A 27 -12.12 -2.88 -6.59
N VAL A 28 -12.38 -3.81 -5.68
CA VAL A 28 -11.34 -4.46 -4.87
C VAL A 28 -10.29 -5.16 -5.75
N TYR A 29 -10.69 -5.80 -6.85
CA TYR A 29 -9.76 -6.47 -7.75
C TYR A 29 -9.08 -5.52 -8.77
N LEU A 30 -9.78 -4.48 -9.24
CA LEU A 30 -9.26 -3.57 -10.28
C LEU A 30 -8.45 -2.39 -9.72
N TYR A 31 -8.77 -1.92 -8.52
CA TYR A 31 -8.09 -0.80 -7.87
C TYR A 31 -6.57 -1.02 -7.66
N PRO A 32 -6.09 -2.18 -7.15
CA PRO A 32 -4.65 -2.38 -7.00
C PRO A 32 -3.90 -2.35 -8.34
N VAL A 33 -4.52 -2.82 -9.42
CA VAL A 33 -3.93 -2.79 -10.77
C VAL A 33 -3.80 -1.36 -11.28
N TRP A 34 -4.80 -0.50 -11.02
CA TRP A 34 -4.74 0.91 -11.37
C TRP A 34 -3.67 1.65 -10.57
N MET A 35 -3.57 1.38 -9.27
CA MET A 35 -2.54 1.98 -8.40
C MET A 35 -1.10 1.55 -8.73
N GLN A 36 -0.92 0.42 -9.41
CA GLN A 36 0.42 -0.05 -9.79
C GLN A 36 0.91 0.49 -11.13
N ARG A 37 0.07 1.22 -11.88
CA ARG A 37 0.50 1.82 -13.14
C ARG A 37 1.49 2.94 -12.87
N THR A 38 2.59 2.91 -13.61
CA THR A 38 3.58 3.98 -13.61
C THR A 38 4.12 4.21 -15.02
N THR A 39 4.66 5.40 -15.26
CA THR A 39 5.37 5.74 -16.49
C THR A 39 6.86 5.87 -16.19
N PRO A 40 7.77 5.48 -17.10
CA PRO A 40 9.21 5.59 -16.87
C PRO A 40 9.66 7.01 -16.49
N GLN A 41 8.97 8.03 -16.99
CA GLN A 41 9.26 9.45 -16.73
C GLN A 41 8.74 9.94 -15.37
N ALA A 42 7.89 9.19 -14.66
CA ALA A 42 7.26 9.65 -13.42
C ALA A 42 8.28 9.98 -12.31
N CYS A 43 9.42 9.28 -12.26
CA CYS A 43 10.46 9.53 -11.26
C CYS A 43 11.43 10.66 -11.65
N ALA A 44 11.30 11.27 -12.84
CA ALA A 44 12.26 12.28 -13.31
C ALA A 44 12.29 13.54 -12.44
N THR A 45 11.21 13.82 -11.71
CA THR A 45 11.07 14.97 -10.81
C THR A 45 11.37 14.64 -9.33
N ILE A 46 11.56 13.37 -8.99
CA ILE A 46 11.76 12.91 -7.61
C ILE A 46 13.23 12.56 -7.41
N THR A 47 13.86 13.19 -6.42
CA THR A 47 15.22 12.86 -6.00
C THR A 47 15.24 11.63 -5.10
N THR A 48 16.39 10.95 -5.03
CA THR A 48 16.64 9.83 -4.13
C THR A 48 16.28 10.15 -2.68
N GLN A 49 16.64 11.35 -2.21
CA GLN A 49 16.34 11.78 -0.85
C GLN A 49 14.83 11.91 -0.62
N ASN A 50 14.11 12.53 -1.55
CA ASN A 50 12.66 12.66 -1.44
C ASN A 50 11.97 11.28 -1.42
N ALA A 51 12.47 10.32 -2.20
CA ALA A 51 11.95 8.94 -2.16
C ALA A 51 12.15 8.29 -0.78
N ILE A 52 13.32 8.48 -0.16
CA ILE A 52 13.61 7.99 1.19
C ILE A 52 12.68 8.65 2.22
N ASP A 53 12.49 9.96 2.14
CA ASP A 53 11.65 10.71 3.08
C ASP A 53 10.19 10.27 2.98
N VAL A 54 9.69 10.06 1.76
CA VAL A 54 8.33 9.57 1.51
C VAL A 54 8.13 8.16 2.06
N VAL A 55 9.08 7.25 1.82
CA VAL A 55 9.04 5.88 2.36
C VAL A 55 9.15 5.88 3.88
N THR A 56 9.99 6.73 4.46
CA THR A 56 10.15 6.87 5.91
C THR A 56 8.84 7.28 6.57
N ARG A 57 8.21 8.35 6.06
CA ARG A 57 6.95 8.85 6.60
C ARG A 57 5.85 7.80 6.50
N ASP A 58 5.68 7.19 5.34
CA ASP A 58 4.65 6.16 5.14
C ASP A 58 4.89 4.93 6.01
N PHE A 59 6.15 4.50 6.18
CA PHE A 59 6.46 3.36 7.01
C PHE A 59 6.09 3.61 8.49
N MET A 60 6.40 4.79 9.00
CA MET A 60 6.15 5.16 10.40
C MET A 60 4.69 5.48 10.68
N GLU A 61 4.00 6.17 9.77
CA GLU A 61 2.63 6.66 9.98
C GLU A 61 1.55 5.67 9.52
N ASN A 62 1.81 4.90 8.47
CA ASN A 62 0.80 4.04 7.86
C ASN A 62 1.12 2.55 8.00
N ARG A 63 2.36 2.12 7.71
CA ARG A 63 2.70 0.69 7.69
C ARG A 63 2.78 0.11 9.09
N LEU A 64 3.69 0.62 9.92
CA LEU A 64 4.00 0.08 11.24
C LEU A 64 2.80 0.05 12.21
N PRO A 65 1.91 1.07 12.28
CA PRO A 65 0.77 1.02 13.19
C PRO A 65 -0.38 0.12 12.69
N ASN A 66 -0.50 -0.11 11.38
CA ASN A 66 -1.68 -0.76 10.80
C ASN A 66 -1.44 -2.18 10.27
N TRP A 67 -0.20 -2.63 10.10
CA TRP A 67 0.11 -3.91 9.45
C TRP A 67 1.00 -4.83 10.30
N GLY A 68 0.44 -5.98 10.65
CA GLY A 68 1.16 -7.19 11.06
C GLY A 68 1.63 -7.23 12.52
N ASN A 69 2.40 -8.28 12.80
CA ASN A 69 3.19 -8.45 14.03
C ASN A 69 4.48 -7.63 13.99
N ASP A 70 4.75 -6.85 12.92
CA ASP A 70 6.01 -6.13 12.73
C ASP A 70 6.36 -5.23 13.94
N LYS A 71 5.34 -4.59 14.56
CA LYS A 71 5.50 -3.83 15.81
C LYS A 71 5.95 -4.72 16.98
N ASP A 72 5.37 -5.90 17.10
CA ASP A 72 5.65 -6.86 18.16
C ASP A 72 7.01 -7.55 17.93
N ASP A 73 7.33 -7.89 16.69
CA ASP A 73 8.59 -8.48 16.25
C ASP A 73 9.76 -7.50 16.42
N LEU A 74 9.55 -6.21 16.13
CA LEU A 74 10.52 -5.16 16.42
C LEU A 74 10.56 -4.82 17.92
N GLY A 75 9.45 -5.05 18.64
CA GLY A 75 9.28 -4.67 20.04
C GLY A 75 9.19 -3.15 20.26
N THR A 76 8.87 -2.37 19.21
CA THR A 76 8.76 -0.91 19.28
C THR A 76 7.86 -0.32 18.20
N GLN A 77 7.27 0.83 18.48
CA GLN A 77 6.50 1.65 17.52
C GLN A 77 7.37 2.70 16.81
N THR A 78 8.63 2.83 17.22
CA THR A 78 9.57 3.80 16.65
C THR A 78 10.93 3.14 16.41
N PRO A 79 11.03 2.23 15.43
CA PRO A 79 12.30 1.59 15.09
C PRO A 79 13.25 2.61 14.46
N ALA A 80 14.56 2.40 14.65
CA ALA A 80 15.56 3.17 13.94
C ALA A 80 15.68 2.63 12.51
N LEU A 81 15.41 3.48 11.51
CA LEU A 81 15.51 3.11 10.10
C LEU A 81 16.91 3.43 9.56
N ALA A 82 17.53 2.45 8.91
CA ALA A 82 18.81 2.61 8.22
C ALA A 82 18.63 2.38 6.72
N PHE A 83 18.95 3.40 5.92
CA PHE A 83 18.85 3.38 4.47
C PHE A 83 20.24 3.28 3.84
N ILE A 84 20.36 2.50 2.76
CA ILE A 84 21.59 2.48 1.95
C ILE A 84 21.29 3.27 0.69
N THR A 85 21.62 4.58 0.71
CA THR A 85 21.32 5.54 -0.37
C THR A 85 21.82 5.06 -1.73
N ASP A 86 22.99 4.42 -1.78
CA ASP A 86 23.62 3.93 -3.02
C ASP A 86 22.82 2.80 -3.70
N ASN A 87 21.99 2.11 -2.91
CA ASN A 87 21.12 1.05 -3.40
C ASN A 87 19.72 1.55 -3.76
N VAL A 88 19.43 2.83 -3.52
CA VAL A 88 18.17 3.44 -3.93
C VAL A 88 18.26 3.78 -5.41
N LYS A 89 17.46 3.10 -6.22
CA LYS A 89 17.49 3.24 -7.68
C LYS A 89 16.08 3.39 -8.23
N ALA A 90 15.95 4.22 -9.26
CA ALA A 90 14.75 4.27 -10.06
C ALA A 90 14.75 3.09 -11.04
N ASP A 91 13.65 2.38 -11.11
CA ASP A 91 13.38 1.30 -12.04
C ASP A 91 11.98 1.51 -12.64
N ASN A 92 11.93 1.81 -13.93
CA ASN A 92 10.69 1.91 -14.72
C ASN A 92 9.56 2.70 -14.03
N GLY A 93 9.83 3.90 -13.51
CA GLY A 93 8.81 4.74 -12.86
C GLY A 93 8.51 4.37 -11.40
N THR A 94 9.31 3.50 -10.80
CA THR A 94 9.26 3.15 -9.37
C THR A 94 10.62 3.38 -8.73
N TYR A 95 10.67 3.96 -7.53
CA TYR A 95 11.89 3.98 -6.71
C TYR A 95 11.94 2.74 -5.82
N ARG A 96 13.04 2.00 -5.93
CA ARG A 96 13.33 0.87 -5.04
C ARG A 96 14.16 1.38 -3.87
N VAL A 97 13.59 1.39 -2.67
CA VAL A 97 14.21 1.93 -1.45
C VAL A 97 14.47 0.80 -0.45
N PRO A 98 15.67 0.19 -0.42
CA PRO A 98 16.02 -0.81 0.58
C PRO A 98 16.40 -0.16 1.91
N PHE A 99 15.85 -0.70 3.00
CA PHE A 99 16.14 -0.23 4.35
C PHE A 99 16.03 -1.34 5.39
N SER A 100 16.64 -1.14 6.56
CA SER A 100 16.42 -2.00 7.72
C SER A 100 15.79 -1.21 8.86
N ALA A 101 14.76 -1.77 9.46
CA ALA A 101 14.12 -1.27 10.67
C ALA A 101 14.71 -2.01 11.87
N LYS A 102 15.39 -1.28 12.76
CA LYS A 102 16.00 -1.84 13.96
C LYS A 102 15.15 -1.49 15.18
N GLY A 103 14.62 -2.53 15.82
CA GLY A 103 13.95 -2.44 17.11
C GLY A 103 14.79 -3.06 18.24
N PRO A 104 14.31 -2.96 19.49
CA PRO A 104 14.93 -3.61 20.64
C PRO A 104 14.88 -5.15 20.56
N ALA A 105 13.85 -5.73 19.95
CA ALA A 105 13.69 -7.18 19.87
C ALA A 105 14.35 -7.80 18.63
N ALA A 106 14.23 -7.14 17.46
CA ALA A 106 14.77 -7.65 16.21
C ALA A 106 15.17 -6.53 15.23
N THR A 107 15.84 -6.92 14.15
CA THR A 107 16.08 -6.05 12.99
C THR A 107 15.41 -6.68 11.77
N LEU A 108 14.47 -5.97 11.16
CA LEU A 108 13.74 -6.40 9.97
C LEU A 108 14.27 -5.66 8.74
N ARG A 109 14.34 -6.33 7.59
CA ARG A 109 14.85 -5.75 6.34
C ARG A 109 13.71 -5.67 5.33
N TYR A 110 13.61 -4.53 4.66
CA TYR A 110 12.53 -4.26 3.72
C TYR A 110 13.03 -3.58 2.45
N ILE A 111 12.20 -3.69 1.42
CA ILE A 111 12.28 -2.88 0.22
C ILE A 111 10.96 -2.14 0.06
N GLY A 112 10.97 -0.82 0.17
CA GLY A 112 9.86 0.04 -0.20
C GLY A 112 9.92 0.33 -1.69
N ASN A 113 8.98 -0.19 -2.47
CA ASN A 113 8.83 0.13 -3.88
C ASN A 113 7.83 1.29 -4.02
N LEU A 114 8.36 2.50 -4.18
CA LEU A 114 7.58 3.73 -4.32
C LEU A 114 7.19 3.97 -5.78
N ASN A 115 5.91 3.91 -6.10
CA ASN A 115 5.40 4.33 -7.40
C ASN A 115 5.42 5.86 -7.49
N CYS A 116 6.27 6.41 -8.38
CA CYS A 116 6.43 7.85 -8.54
C CYS A 116 5.21 8.56 -9.14
N SER A 117 4.28 7.82 -9.76
CA SER A 117 3.10 8.41 -10.41
C SER A 117 1.99 8.78 -9.42
N ASN A 118 1.87 8.03 -8.31
CA ASN A 118 0.76 8.18 -7.37
C ASN A 118 1.16 8.04 -5.89
N ASN A 119 2.45 7.99 -5.59
CA ASN A 119 3.01 7.82 -4.25
C ASN A 119 2.57 6.54 -3.52
N TYR A 120 2.10 5.53 -4.26
CA TYR A 120 1.76 4.24 -3.68
C TYR A 120 3.03 3.46 -3.36
N ILE A 121 3.16 2.95 -2.13
CA ILE A 121 4.34 2.18 -1.69
C ILE A 121 3.97 0.73 -1.48
N LYS A 122 4.71 -0.17 -2.13
CA LYS A 122 4.62 -1.61 -1.91
C LYS A 122 5.85 -2.10 -1.15
N TYR A 123 5.63 -2.59 0.06
CA TYR A 123 6.67 -3.17 0.90
C TYR A 123 6.90 -4.64 0.56
N GLN A 124 8.18 -5.02 0.52
CA GLN A 124 8.62 -6.40 0.44
C GLN A 124 9.58 -6.67 1.59
N SER A 125 9.22 -7.59 2.49
CA SER A 125 10.13 -8.07 3.54
C SER A 125 11.23 -8.92 2.90
N LEU A 126 12.44 -8.76 3.42
CA LEU A 126 13.60 -9.59 3.10
C LEU A 126 13.93 -10.37 4.37
N ASP A 127 13.63 -11.66 4.36
CA ASP A 127 13.98 -12.60 5.45
C ASP A 127 15.50 -12.79 5.55
#